data_AF-A0A2B8BNG4-F1
#
_entry.id   AF-A0A2B8BNG4-F1
#
_cell.length_a   1.000
_cell.length_b   1.000
_cell.length_c   1.000
_cell.angle_alpha   90.00
_cell.angle_beta   90.00
_cell.angle_gamma   90.00
#
_symmetry.space_group_name_H-M   'P 1'
#
loop_
_entity.id
_entity.type
_entity.pdbx_description
1 polymer ?
#
loop_
_entity_poly.entity_id
_entity_poly.type
_entity_poly.pdbx_seq_one_letter_code
_entity_poly.pdbx_strand_id
1 'polypeptide(L)'
;MTDLMLRFDTEAAAAAVLPMFREDGQWLTASHYHGLCVIGPVVATPAMLDASGAIVVPAVMDERWHANLRLLDHPDEAAIVAACEPYSVNPPHPAVVWA
;
A
#
# COMPACT_ATOMS: atom_id res chain seq x y z
N MET A 1 2.47 15.82 9.40
CA MET A 1 2.91 14.58 8.73
C MET A 1 1.91 13.47 9.07
N THR A 2 1.37 12.83 8.04
CA THR A 2 0.35 11.79 8.15
C THR A 2 0.76 10.58 7.33
N ASP A 3 0.75 9.40 7.95
CA ASP A 3 1.08 8.13 7.31
C ASP A 3 -0.20 7.31 7.11
N LEU A 4 -0.42 6.84 5.88
CA LEU A 4 -1.57 6.03 5.49
C LEU A 4 -1.07 4.73 4.88
N MET A 5 -1.52 3.59 5.40
CA MET A 5 -1.39 2.30 4.73
C MET A 5 -2.68 2.04 3.98
N LEU A 6 -2.57 1.75 2.69
CA LEU A 6 -3.70 1.68 1.77
C LEU A 6 -3.76 0.32 1.10
N ARG A 7 -4.99 -0.16 0.88
CA ARG A 7 -5.29 -1.36 0.12
C ARG A 7 -6.48 -1.14 -0.80
N PHE A 8 -6.24 -1.30 -2.09
CA PHE A 8 -7.25 -1.19 -3.14
C PHE A 8 -7.39 -2.53 -3.86
N ASP A 9 -8.59 -2.84 -4.36
CA ASP A 9 -8.80 -4.08 -5.12
C ASP A 9 -7.94 -4.13 -6.40
N THR A 10 -7.64 -2.97 -7.00
CA THR A 10 -6.80 -2.85 -8.20
C THR A 10 -6.01 -1.54 -8.21
N GLU A 11 -4.94 -1.49 -9.02
CA GLU A 11 -4.22 -0.23 -9.29
C GLU A 11 -5.12 0.83 -9.93
N ALA A 12 -6.07 0.43 -10.78
CA ALA A 12 -7.01 1.35 -11.41
C ALA A 12 -7.94 2.02 -10.38
N ALA A 13 -8.40 1.28 -9.36
CA ALA A 13 -9.16 1.84 -8.25
C ALA A 13 -8.33 2.84 -7.44
N ALA A 14 -7.06 2.51 -7.18
CA ALA A 14 -6.13 3.44 -6.53
C ALA A 14 -5.95 4.72 -7.34
N ALA A 15 -5.73 4.61 -8.66
CA ALA A 15 -5.53 5.75 -9.54
C ALA A 15 -6.77 6.66 -9.63
N ALA A 16 -7.98 6.09 -9.51
CA ALA A 16 -9.22 6.86 -9.47
C ALA A 16 -9.37 7.67 -8.17
N VAL A 17 -8.86 7.17 -7.05
CA VAL A 17 -8.92 7.84 -5.73
C VAL A 17 -7.76 8.82 -5.53
N LEU A 18 -6.60 8.52 -6.11
CA LEU A 18 -5.37 9.29 -5.96
C LEU A 18 -4.88 9.89 -7.30
N PRO A 19 -5.73 10.56 -8.10
CA PRO A 19 -5.32 11.09 -9.40
C PRO A 19 -4.27 12.20 -9.26
N MET A 20 -4.18 12.88 -8.11
CA MET A 20 -3.19 13.92 -7.85
C MET A 20 -1.75 13.39 -7.78
N PHE A 21 -1.57 12.08 -7.54
CA PHE A 21 -0.25 11.44 -7.53
C PHE A 21 0.03 10.71 -8.85
N ARG A 22 -0.58 11.16 -9.94
CA ARG A 22 -0.44 10.58 -11.28
C ARG A 22 0.00 11.65 -12.27
N GLU A 23 0.97 11.31 -13.11
CA GLU A 23 1.42 12.12 -14.24
C GLU A 23 1.72 11.19 -15.42
N ASP A 24 1.18 11.50 -16.61
CA ASP A 24 1.36 10.72 -17.84
C ASP A 24 1.15 9.19 -17.68
N GLY A 25 0.20 8.80 -16.83
CA GLY A 25 -0.11 7.39 -16.57
C GLY A 25 0.87 6.68 -15.64
N GLN A 26 1.78 7.41 -14.99
CA GLN A 26 2.73 6.91 -14.00
C GLN A 26 2.44 7.47 -12.61
N TRP A 27 2.90 6.78 -11.57
CA TRP A 27 2.80 7.24 -10.19
C TRP A 27 3.90 8.23 -9.86
N LEU A 28 3.53 9.39 -9.34
CA LEU A 28 4.45 10.32 -8.69
C LEU A 28 4.79 9.75 -7.31
N THR A 29 5.90 9.02 -7.22
CA THR A 29 6.28 8.30 -5.98
C THR A 29 6.83 9.20 -4.89
N ALA A 30 7.22 10.44 -5.19
CA ALA A 30 7.64 11.40 -4.19
C ALA A 30 7.52 12.84 -4.70
N SER A 31 7.32 13.77 -3.76
CA SER A 31 7.44 15.21 -3.97
C SER A 31 7.89 15.88 -2.66
N HIS A 32 7.84 17.22 -2.61
CA HIS A 32 8.05 17.95 -1.35
C HIS A 32 6.87 17.83 -0.38
N TYR A 33 5.69 17.38 -0.84
CA TYR A 33 4.50 17.18 -0.01
C TYR A 33 4.16 15.72 0.28
N HIS A 34 4.80 14.74 -0.38
CA HIS A 34 4.47 13.34 -0.15
C HIS A 34 5.59 12.35 -0.49
N GLY A 35 5.45 11.14 0.05
CA GLY A 35 6.14 9.94 -0.41
C GLY A 35 5.12 8.81 -0.56
N LEU A 36 5.10 8.19 -1.74
CA LEU A 36 4.25 7.05 -2.09
C LEU A 36 5.13 5.84 -2.39
N CYS A 37 4.97 4.80 -1.58
CA CYS A 37 5.62 3.51 -1.75
C CYS A 37 4.57 2.50 -2.20
N VAL A 38 4.59 2.16 -3.50
CA VAL A 38 3.76 1.08 -4.04
C VAL A 38 4.37 -0.26 -3.66
N ILE A 39 3.59 -1.11 -3.00
CA ILE A 39 4.03 -2.41 -2.45
C ILE A 39 3.58 -3.55 -3.38
N GLY A 40 2.36 -3.46 -3.92
CA GLY A 40 1.75 -4.55 -4.70
C GLY A 40 1.23 -5.69 -3.80
N PRO A 41 1.27 -6.96 -4.25
CA PRO A 41 0.83 -8.09 -3.45
C PRO A 41 1.62 -8.26 -2.15
N VAL A 42 0.96 -8.69 -1.08
CA VAL A 42 1.60 -8.93 0.23
C VAL A 42 1.34 -10.35 0.73
N VAL A 43 2.26 -10.90 1.52
CA VAL A 43 2.07 -12.19 2.19
C VAL A 43 1.07 -12.03 3.33
N ALA A 44 -0.10 -12.66 3.21
CA ALA A 44 -1.12 -12.70 4.26
C ALA A 44 -0.90 -13.85 5.23
N THR A 45 -0.30 -14.96 4.77
CA THR A 45 0.09 -16.09 5.63
C THR A 45 1.42 -16.65 5.11
N PRO A 46 2.47 -16.71 5.94
CA PRO A 46 3.77 -17.24 5.53
C PRO A 46 3.69 -18.70 5.07
N ALA A 47 4.61 -19.08 4.18
CA ALA A 47 4.79 -20.48 3.81
C ALA A 47 5.27 -21.32 5.01
N MET A 48 4.86 -22.59 5.07
CA MET A 48 5.44 -23.55 6.01
C MET A 48 6.61 -24.27 5.33
N LEU A 49 7.74 -24.33 6.03
CA LEU A 49 8.95 -25.00 5.59
C LEU A 49 9.19 -26.26 6.42
N ASP A 50 9.75 -27.30 5.79
CA ASP A 50 10.29 -28.46 6.53
C ASP A 50 11.70 -28.20 7.08
N ALA A 51 12.29 -29.20 7.74
CA ALA A 51 13.64 -29.09 8.31
C ALA A 51 14.77 -28.89 7.28
N SER A 52 14.51 -29.16 6.00
CA SER A 52 15.45 -28.91 4.90
C SER A 52 15.30 -27.50 4.30
N GLY A 53 14.26 -26.77 4.71
CA GLY A 53 13.89 -25.48 4.15
C GLY A 53 12.99 -25.58 2.91
N ALA A 54 12.50 -26.76 2.55
CA ALA A 54 11.58 -26.92 1.43
C ALA A 54 10.15 -26.50 1.82
N ILE A 55 9.43 -25.86 0.91
CA ILE A 55 8.05 -25.43 1.11
C ILE A 55 7.13 -26.65 1.13
N VAL A 56 6.40 -26.84 2.23
CA VAL A 56 5.37 -27.89 2.38
C VAL A 56 3.96 -27.32 2.31
N VAL A 57 3.77 -26.05 2.68
CA VAL A 57 2.54 -25.29 2.47
C VAL A 57 2.91 -23.94 1.86
N PRO A 58 2.43 -23.59 0.66
CA PRO A 58 2.70 -22.28 0.07
C PRO A 58 2.19 -21.13 0.92
N ALA A 59 2.80 -19.96 0.75
CA ALA A 59 2.28 -18.73 1.33
C ALA A 59 0.93 -18.37 0.71
N VAL A 60 0.06 -17.75 1.51
CA VAL A 60 -1.16 -17.11 1.00
C VAL A 60 -0.85 -15.65 0.70
N MET A 61 -1.11 -15.23 -0.52
CA MET A 61 -0.89 -13.87 -1.00
C MET A 61 -2.20 -13.08 -1.00
N ASP A 62 -2.14 -11.83 -0.57
CA ASP A 62 -3.15 -10.82 -0.86
C ASP A 62 -2.71 -10.06 -2.12
N GLU A 63 -3.30 -10.43 -3.26
CA GLU A 63 -2.94 -9.93 -4.61
C GLU A 63 -3.46 -8.51 -4.91
N ARG A 64 -4.10 -7.87 -3.93
CA ARG A 64 -4.59 -6.50 -4.06
C ARG A 64 -3.44 -5.49 -4.15
N TRP A 65 -3.79 -4.26 -4.54
CA TRP A 65 -2.84 -3.18 -4.68
C TRP A 65 -2.62 -2.48 -3.34
N HIS A 66 -1.45 -2.69 -2.74
CA HIS A 66 -1.07 -2.07 -1.49
C HIS A 66 -0.09 -0.93 -1.71
N ALA A 67 -0.22 0.13 -0.91
CA ALA A 67 0.75 1.21 -0.88
C ALA A 67 0.81 1.86 0.49
N ASN A 68 1.97 2.43 0.82
CA ASN A 68 2.13 3.34 1.93
C ASN A 68 2.25 4.76 1.38
N LEU A 69 1.43 5.68 1.88
CA LEU A 69 1.43 7.09 1.53
C LEU A 69 1.78 7.91 2.78
N ARG A 70 2.86 8.69 2.68
CA ARG A 70 3.26 9.69 3.66
C ARG A 70 2.94 11.07 3.10
N LEU A 71 2.20 11.88 3.85
CA LEU A 71 1.92 13.29 3.55
C LEU A 71 2.77 14.19 4.45
N LEU A 72 3.39 15.20 3.84
CA LEU A 72 4.28 16.19 4.47
C LEU A 72 3.68 17.58 4.27
N ASP A 73 2.92 18.08 5.25
CA ASP A 73 2.28 19.41 5.24
C ASP A 73 1.56 19.71 3.91
N HIS A 74 0.88 18.70 3.37
CA HIS A 74 0.21 18.79 2.07
C HIS A 74 -1.00 19.73 2.19
N PRO A 75 -1.18 20.72 1.29
CA PRO A 75 -2.28 21.70 1.40
C PRO A 75 -3.67 21.04 1.42
N ASP A 76 -3.84 19.95 0.67
CA ASP A 76 -5.09 19.18 0.60
C ASP A 76 -5.14 17.94 1.52
N GLU A 77 -4.30 17.87 2.56
CA GLU A 77 -4.16 16.69 3.43
C GLU A 77 -5.51 16.12 3.91
N ALA A 78 -6.41 16.98 4.41
CA ALA A 78 -7.70 16.55 4.93
C ALA A 78 -8.59 15.87 3.86
N ALA A 79 -8.56 16.38 2.63
CA ALA A 79 -9.33 15.81 1.53
C ALA A 79 -8.73 14.47 1.07
N ILE A 80 -7.40 14.36 1.03
CA ILE A 80 -6.71 13.12 0.70
C ILE A 80 -7.01 12.04 1.74
N VAL A 81 -6.91 12.38 3.02
CA VAL A 81 -7.22 11.44 4.12
C VAL A 81 -8.67 10.96 4.04
N ALA A 82 -9.62 11.86 3.81
CA ALA A 82 -11.04 11.50 3.67
C ALA A 82 -11.29 10.59 2.45
N ALA A 83 -10.62 10.85 1.32
CA ALA A 83 -10.74 9.99 0.13
C ALA A 83 -10.13 8.59 0.34
N CYS A 84 -9.09 8.50 1.17
CA CYS A 84 -8.38 7.27 1.49
C CYS A 84 -9.04 6.42 2.59
N GLU A 85 -9.88 7.01 3.45
CA GLU A 85 -10.46 6.34 4.62
C GLU A 85 -11.06 4.95 4.30
N PRO A 86 -11.84 4.74 3.22
CA PRO A 86 -12.43 3.43 2.93
C PRO A 86 -11.40 2.35 2.55
N TYR A 87 -10.18 2.76 2.20
CA TYR A 87 -9.08 1.91 1.73
C TYR A 87 -7.96 1.80 2.77
N SER A 88 -8.07 2.53 3.87
CA SER A 88 -7.09 2.50 4.95
C SER A 88 -7.11 1.18 5.69
N VAL A 89 -5.90 0.69 5.98
CA VAL A 89 -5.64 -0.54 6.73
C VAL A 89 -4.65 -0.24 7.84
N ASN A 90 -4.64 -1.07 8.88
CA ASN A 90 -3.74 -0.88 10.02
C ASN A 90 -3.02 -2.20 10.32
N PRO A 91 -2.06 -2.62 9.47
CA PRO A 91 -1.30 -3.84 9.71
C PRO A 91 -0.45 -3.68 10.98
N PRO A 92 -0.27 -4.75 11.77
CA PRO A 92 0.59 -4.71 12.96
C PRO A 92 2.05 -4.39 12.62
N HIS A 93 2.47 -4.74 11.40
CA HIS A 93 3.79 -4.46 10.84
C HIS A 93 3.64 -3.76 9.48
N PRO A 94 3.77 -2.43 9.41
CA PRO A 94 3.53 -1.67 8.17
C PRO A 94 4.66 -1.77 7.12
N ALA A 95 5.67 -2.61 7.36
CA ALA A 95 6.82 -2.79 6.48
C ALA A 95 6.69 -4.10 5.70
N VAL A 96 6.18 -4.07 4.45
CA VAL A 96 6.16 -5.16 3.42
C VAL A 96 5.88 -6.60 3.93
N VAL A 97 5.32 -6.76 5.13
CA VAL A 97 5.02 -8.02 5.81
C VAL A 97 3.87 -7.70 6.74
N TRP A 98 2.67 -8.16 6.41
CA TRP A 98 1.45 -7.88 7.19
C TRP A 98 1.12 -8.99 8.19
N ALA A 99 1.95 -10.04 8.23
CA ALA A 99 1.90 -11.16 9.17
C ALA A 99 2.72 -10.87 10.42
#